data_AF-A0A967GJ02-F1
#
_entry.id   AF-A0A967GJ02-F1
#
_cell.length_a   1.000
_cell.length_b   1.000
_cell.length_c   1.000
_cell.angle_alpha   90.00
_cell.angle_beta   90.00
_cell.angle_gamma   90.00
#
_symmetry.space_group_name_H-M   'P 1'
#
loop_
_entity.id
_entity.type
_entity.pdbx_description
1 polymer ?
#
loop_
_entity_poly.entity_id
_entity_poly.type
_entity_poly.pdbx_seq_one_letter_code
_entity_poly.pdbx_strand_id
1 'polypeptide(L)'
;MSEGTLLLLNLSPSRAAAQAEQREGTGEDPVAIAARLRPKFQLALLGWIKGGDNKRHLDTLASVTRKLERAATRDDMYQLFWVVGGVLESLQDGGLDTSVALKRLLGQADRQIKRIIDHGIGTFDEHPIDDLLNNLLYYVARSATAGERISEIRAAFNLAELLPGDEQVEHAREALSAPSVKLMETVASAIKEDLARVKDVLDIFVRTGMNKPAELVPQLARIAQEDQ
;
A
#
# COMPACT_ATOMS: atom_id res chain seq x y z
N MET A 1 38.05 13.62 -2.69
CA MET A 1 37.23 12.55 -3.29
C MET A 1 36.04 12.32 -2.36
N SER A 2 34.87 12.78 -2.81
CA SER A 2 33.50 12.48 -2.36
C SER A 2 33.11 12.57 -0.87
N GLU A 3 32.73 13.79 -0.45
CA GLU A 3 31.80 14.08 0.67
C GLU A 3 30.31 14.00 0.24
N GLY A 4 30.03 13.62 -1.01
CA GLY A 4 28.74 13.85 -1.67
C GLY A 4 27.69 12.73 -1.63
N THR A 5 27.73 11.77 -0.69
CA THR A 5 26.76 10.63 -0.71
C THR A 5 26.10 10.34 0.64
N LEU A 6 26.42 11.10 1.69
CA LEU A 6 25.84 10.93 3.03
C LEU A 6 24.70 11.90 3.37
N LEU A 7 24.14 12.60 2.37
CA LEU A 7 22.79 13.17 2.47
C LEU A 7 21.76 12.05 2.27
N LEU A 8 21.86 11.05 3.15
CA LEU A 8 20.73 10.28 3.63
C LEU A 8 19.66 11.32 4.00
N LEU A 9 18.60 11.37 3.20
CA LEU A 9 17.32 11.93 3.59
C LEU A 9 16.95 11.28 4.92
N ASN A 10 17.42 11.88 6.02
CA ASN A 10 17.07 11.51 7.36
C ASN A 10 15.66 12.03 7.60
N LEU A 11 14.70 11.46 6.86
CA LEU A 11 13.27 11.49 7.12
C LEU A 11 13.00 10.56 8.30
N SER A 12 13.77 10.71 9.39
CA SER A 12 13.42 10.10 10.65
C SER A 12 12.01 10.60 10.99
N PRO A 13 11.03 9.72 11.22
CA PRO A 13 9.72 10.07 11.77
C PRO A 13 9.81 10.59 13.22
N SER A 14 10.95 11.15 13.62
CA SER A 14 11.25 11.60 14.98
C SER A 14 10.75 13.03 15.18
N ARG A 15 9.44 13.16 15.05
CA ARG A 15 8.59 14.13 15.76
C ARG A 15 7.10 13.77 15.76
N ALA A 16 6.75 12.61 15.18
CA ALA A 16 5.65 11.77 15.69
C ALA A 16 6.17 10.77 16.74
N ALA A 17 7.28 11.10 17.42
CA ALA A 17 7.70 10.46 18.66
C ALA A 17 6.80 10.92 19.81
N ALA A 18 5.50 10.63 19.70
CA ALA A 18 4.69 10.28 20.84
C ALA A 18 4.44 8.77 20.68
N GLN A 19 4.50 8.06 21.80
CA GLN A 19 4.38 6.61 21.96
C GLN A 19 3.46 5.95 20.91
N ALA A 20 3.76 4.71 20.50
CA ALA A 20 2.83 3.85 19.77
C ALA A 20 1.56 3.68 20.63
N GLU A 21 0.67 4.67 20.58
CA GLU A 21 -0.55 4.73 21.35
C GLU A 21 -1.53 3.81 20.63
N GLN A 22 -2.18 2.94 21.42
CA GLN A 22 -3.23 2.09 20.90
C GLN A 22 -4.35 2.99 20.40
N ARG A 23 -4.54 3.06 19.09
CA ARG A 23 -5.64 3.83 18.50
C ARG A 23 -6.94 3.08 18.75
N GLU A 24 -7.99 3.83 19.10
CA GLU A 24 -9.37 3.30 19.08
C GLU A 24 -9.78 3.07 17.61
N GLY A 25 -9.50 1.86 17.12
CA GLY A 25 -9.95 1.40 15.80
C GLY A 25 -11.46 1.16 15.77
N THR A 26 -11.97 0.55 14.70
CA THR A 26 -13.39 0.22 14.54
C THR A 26 -13.96 -0.81 15.52
N GLY A 27 -13.16 -1.30 16.48
CA GLY A 27 -13.50 -2.39 17.41
C GLY A 27 -13.43 -3.80 16.80
N GLU A 28 -13.36 -3.90 15.47
CA GLU A 28 -13.03 -5.11 14.72
C GLU A 28 -11.50 -5.32 14.66
N ASP A 29 -11.06 -6.58 14.66
CA ASP A 29 -9.65 -6.95 14.52
C ASP A 29 -9.07 -6.45 13.16
N PRO A 30 -8.01 -5.61 13.19
CA PRO A 30 -7.35 -5.11 11.99
C PRO A 30 -6.89 -6.23 11.03
N VAL A 31 -6.46 -7.37 11.57
CA VAL A 31 -5.99 -8.52 10.78
C VAL A 31 -7.15 -9.14 10.00
N ALA A 32 -8.29 -9.36 10.66
CA ALA A 32 -9.50 -9.86 10.02
C ALA A 32 -10.02 -8.91 8.93
N ILE A 33 -9.97 -7.60 9.17
CA ILE A 33 -10.33 -6.59 8.16
C ILE A 33 -9.37 -6.64 6.97
N ALA A 34 -8.06 -6.71 7.22
CA ALA A 34 -7.04 -6.82 6.17
C ALA A 34 -7.29 -8.06 5.30
N ALA A 35 -7.51 -9.23 5.91
CA ALA A 35 -7.80 -10.48 5.19
C ALA A 35 -9.05 -10.37 4.30
N ARG A 36 -10.12 -9.75 4.82
CA ARG A 36 -11.38 -9.56 4.08
C ARG A 36 -11.25 -8.58 2.92
N LEU A 37 -10.44 -7.53 3.08
CA LEU A 37 -10.35 -6.44 2.10
C LEU A 37 -9.26 -6.64 1.04
N ARG A 38 -8.21 -7.41 1.35
CA ARG A 38 -7.06 -7.61 0.45
C ARG A 38 -7.45 -8.12 -0.94
N PRO A 39 -8.33 -9.12 -1.12
CA PRO A 39 -8.70 -9.57 -2.47
C PRO A 39 -9.31 -8.45 -3.32
N LYS A 40 -10.12 -7.57 -2.71
CA LYS A 40 -10.71 -6.41 -3.39
C LYS A 40 -9.64 -5.39 -3.79
N PHE A 41 -8.66 -5.15 -2.91
CA PHE A 41 -7.51 -4.28 -3.21
C PHE A 41 -6.72 -4.82 -4.41
N GLN A 42 -6.39 -6.12 -4.41
CA GLN A 42 -5.58 -6.75 -5.45
C GLN A 42 -6.26 -6.74 -6.82
N LEU A 43 -7.56 -7.07 -6.88
CA LEU A 43 -8.32 -7.03 -8.13
C LEU A 43 -8.38 -5.62 -8.72
N ALA A 44 -8.59 -4.61 -7.88
CA ALA A 44 -8.60 -3.22 -8.31
C ALA A 44 -7.20 -2.75 -8.77
N LEU A 45 -6.15 -3.10 -8.02
CA LEU A 45 -4.77 -2.78 -8.38
C LEU A 45 -4.39 -3.38 -9.73
N LEU A 46 -4.72 -4.65 -9.99
CA LEU A 46 -4.43 -5.27 -11.28
C LEU A 46 -5.24 -4.66 -12.42
N GLY A 47 -6.51 -4.33 -12.18
CA GLY A 47 -7.33 -3.63 -13.17
C GLY A 47 -6.72 -2.30 -13.59
N TRP A 48 -6.25 -1.51 -12.61
CA TRP A 48 -5.54 -0.26 -12.85
C TRP A 48 -4.17 -0.46 -13.52
N ILE A 49 -3.39 -1.48 -13.12
CA ILE A 49 -2.10 -1.78 -13.76
C ILE A 49 -2.28 -2.11 -15.24
N LYS A 50 -3.31 -2.88 -15.58
CA LYS A 50 -3.63 -3.31 -16.95
C LYS A 50 -4.26 -2.21 -17.83
N GLY A 51 -4.53 -1.02 -17.28
CA GLY A 51 -5.04 0.12 -18.04
C GLY A 51 -6.51 0.00 -18.45
N GLY A 52 -7.33 -0.69 -17.66
CA GLY A 52 -8.78 -0.77 -17.86
C GLY A 52 -9.51 0.51 -17.43
N ASP A 53 -10.69 0.35 -16.81
CA ASP A 53 -11.46 1.46 -16.23
C ASP A 53 -10.75 2.03 -14.98
N ASN A 54 -9.74 2.88 -15.22
CA ASN A 54 -8.85 3.39 -14.19
C ASN A 54 -9.61 4.11 -13.07
N LYS A 55 -10.69 4.83 -13.38
CA LYS A 55 -11.48 5.55 -12.39
C LYS A 55 -12.13 4.59 -11.39
N ARG A 56 -12.86 3.58 -11.88
CA ARG A 56 -13.50 2.58 -11.02
C ARG A 56 -12.49 1.82 -10.16
N HIS A 57 -11.32 1.51 -10.72
CA HIS A 57 -10.26 0.83 -9.99
C HIS A 57 -9.67 1.71 -8.89
N LEU A 58 -9.37 2.99 -9.17
CA LEU A 58 -8.90 3.95 -8.18
C LEU A 58 -9.94 4.19 -7.07
N ASP A 59 -11.23 4.31 -7.41
CA ASP A 59 -12.32 4.42 -6.43
C ASP A 59 -12.38 3.21 -5.49
N THR A 60 -12.16 2.03 -6.05
CA THR A 60 -12.13 0.78 -5.27
C THR A 60 -10.92 0.73 -4.34
N LEU A 61 -9.74 1.10 -4.83
CA LEU A 61 -8.52 1.18 -4.03
C LEU A 61 -8.70 2.19 -2.89
N ALA A 62 -9.20 3.40 -3.17
CA ALA A 62 -9.44 4.43 -2.17
C ALA A 62 -10.45 3.96 -1.10
N SER A 63 -11.51 3.28 -1.51
CA SER A 63 -12.51 2.71 -0.60
C SER A 63 -11.92 1.65 0.34
N VAL A 64 -11.07 0.75 -0.18
CA VAL A 64 -10.40 -0.27 0.63
C VAL A 64 -9.41 0.36 1.59
N THR A 65 -8.55 1.25 1.09
CA THR A 65 -7.56 1.97 1.88
C THR A 65 -8.20 2.72 3.03
N ARG A 66 -9.31 3.43 2.81
CA ARG A 66 -10.04 4.14 3.88
C ARG A 66 -10.57 3.21 4.97
N LYS A 67 -10.98 1.99 4.62
CA LYS A 67 -11.43 1.01 5.61
C LYS A 67 -10.26 0.45 6.42
N LEU A 68 -9.11 0.21 5.80
CA LEU A 68 -7.88 -0.19 6.48
C LEU A 68 -7.36 0.92 7.41
N GLU A 69 -7.39 2.17 6.95
CA GLU A 69 -7.08 3.37 7.72
C GLU A 69 -7.93 3.45 9.00
N ARG A 70 -9.25 3.29 8.89
CA ARG A 70 -10.16 3.31 10.06
C ARG A 70 -10.00 2.12 11.00
N ALA A 71 -9.60 0.97 10.47
CA ALA A 71 -9.36 -0.24 11.24
C ALA A 71 -8.02 -0.21 11.99
N ALA A 72 -7.15 0.76 11.70
CA ALA A 72 -5.82 0.81 12.29
C ALA A 72 -5.87 1.04 13.81
N THR A 73 -5.29 0.12 14.56
CA THR A 73 -5.10 0.22 16.02
C THR A 73 -3.69 0.69 16.39
N ARG A 74 -2.82 0.90 15.40
CA ARG A 74 -1.46 1.44 15.56
C ARG A 74 -1.27 2.67 14.66
N ASP A 75 -0.41 3.59 15.10
CA ASP A 75 -0.11 4.81 14.37
C ASP A 75 0.62 4.57 13.05
N ASP A 76 1.58 3.65 13.01
CA ASP A 76 2.31 3.27 11.79
C ASP A 76 1.36 2.72 10.71
N MET A 77 0.44 1.84 11.08
CA MET A 77 -0.61 1.31 10.22
C MET A 77 -1.53 2.43 9.73
N TYR A 78 -1.97 3.31 10.64
CA TYR A 78 -2.82 4.44 10.30
C TYR A 78 -2.12 5.38 9.30
N GLN A 79 -0.89 5.80 9.59
CA GLN A 79 -0.09 6.68 8.75
C GLN A 79 0.12 6.09 7.34
N LEU A 80 0.45 4.79 7.25
CA LEU A 80 0.61 4.12 5.97
C LEU A 80 -0.64 4.26 5.10
N PHE A 81 -1.81 3.87 5.63
CA PHE A 81 -3.04 3.88 4.85
C PHE A 81 -3.59 5.30 4.64
N TRP A 82 -3.33 6.23 5.55
CA TRP A 82 -3.66 7.63 5.37
C TRP A 82 -2.89 8.24 4.19
N VAL A 83 -1.56 8.02 4.13
CA VAL A 83 -0.70 8.50 3.04
C VAL A 83 -1.01 7.80 1.72
N VAL A 84 -1.21 6.47 1.71
CA VAL A 84 -1.69 5.75 0.51
C VAL A 84 -3.01 6.34 0.02
N GLY A 85 -3.90 6.72 0.95
CA GLY A 85 -5.15 7.37 0.63
C GLY A 85 -4.97 8.74 -0.03
N GLY A 86 -3.99 9.54 0.40
CA GLY A 86 -3.66 10.83 -0.22
C GLY A 86 -3.09 10.67 -1.64
N VAL A 87 -2.25 9.65 -1.86
CA VAL A 87 -1.76 9.32 -3.22
C VAL A 87 -2.91 8.93 -4.15
N LEU A 88 -3.87 8.12 -3.65
CA LEU A 88 -5.04 7.71 -4.43
C LEU A 88 -5.98 8.88 -4.74
N GLU A 89 -6.22 9.77 -3.77
CA GLU A 89 -6.97 11.03 -3.98
C GLU A 89 -6.31 11.85 -5.10
N SER A 90 -4.99 12.04 -5.02
CA SER A 90 -4.26 12.77 -6.04
C SER A 90 -4.36 12.15 -7.43
N LEU A 91 -4.35 10.81 -7.52
CA LEU A 91 -4.50 10.08 -8.78
C LEU A 91 -5.92 10.22 -9.35
N GLN A 92 -6.94 10.27 -8.48
CA GLN A 92 -8.34 10.46 -8.88
C GLN A 92 -8.60 11.87 -9.41
N ASP A 93 -7.99 12.88 -8.77
CA ASP A 93 -8.17 14.29 -9.11
C ASP A 93 -7.21 14.78 -10.20
N GLY A 94 -6.33 13.91 -10.70
CA GLY A 94 -5.35 14.24 -11.73
C GLY A 94 -4.17 15.10 -11.26
N GLY A 95 -3.94 15.20 -9.94
CA GLY A 95 -2.77 15.86 -9.38
C GLY A 95 -1.48 15.04 -9.48
N LEU A 96 -1.62 13.73 -9.75
CA LEU A 96 -0.51 12.85 -10.08
C LEU A 96 -0.86 12.05 -11.33
N ASP A 97 0.11 11.93 -12.24
CA ASP A 97 -0.01 11.04 -13.38
C ASP A 97 0.28 9.59 -12.99
N THR A 98 -0.41 8.67 -13.66
CA THR A 98 -0.14 7.24 -13.49
C THR A 98 1.27 6.90 -13.97
N SER A 99 2.11 6.39 -13.08
CA SER A 99 3.49 5.98 -13.39
C SER A 99 3.77 4.53 -12.95
N VAL A 100 4.84 3.94 -13.50
CA VAL A 100 5.32 2.61 -13.09
C VAL A 100 5.71 2.61 -11.62
N ALA A 101 6.30 3.71 -11.13
CA ALA A 101 6.68 3.87 -9.74
C ALA A 101 5.46 3.88 -8.79
N LEU A 102 4.38 4.61 -9.11
CA LEU A 102 3.15 4.60 -8.31
C LEU A 102 2.48 3.21 -8.30
N LYS A 103 2.48 2.51 -9.44
CA LYS A 103 2.03 1.10 -9.52
C LYS A 103 2.85 0.19 -8.59
N ARG A 104 4.18 0.37 -8.56
CA ARG A 104 5.07 -0.38 -7.67
C ARG A 104 4.81 -0.06 -6.20
N LEU A 105 4.63 1.21 -5.83
CA LEU A 105 4.37 1.63 -4.45
C LEU A 105 3.04 1.07 -3.93
N LEU A 106 1.96 1.13 -4.73
CA LEU A 106 0.69 0.50 -4.35
C LEU A 106 0.79 -1.04 -4.28
N GLY A 107 1.64 -1.66 -5.09
CA GLY A 107 1.97 -3.08 -4.95
C GLY A 107 2.75 -3.40 -3.67
N GLN A 108 3.63 -2.50 -3.21
CA GLN A 108 4.29 -2.63 -1.91
C GLN A 108 3.30 -2.47 -0.76
N ALA A 109 2.32 -1.57 -0.88
CA ALA A 109 1.21 -1.48 0.08
C ALA A 109 0.42 -2.80 0.17
N ASP A 110 0.11 -3.49 -0.94
CA ASP A 110 -0.50 -4.83 -0.88
C ASP A 110 0.36 -5.84 -0.09
N ARG A 111 1.68 -5.80 -0.26
CA ARG A 111 2.59 -6.66 0.51
C ARG A 111 2.56 -6.35 2.00
N GLN A 112 2.38 -5.08 2.37
CA GLN A 112 2.17 -4.73 3.78
C GLN A 112 0.83 -5.26 4.29
N ILE A 113 -0.24 -5.21 3.49
CA ILE A 113 -1.52 -5.86 3.84
C ILE A 113 -1.31 -7.37 4.04
N LYS A 114 -0.52 -8.04 3.18
CA LYS A 114 -0.15 -9.45 3.35
C LYS A 114 0.58 -9.71 4.67
N ARG A 115 1.58 -8.89 5.00
CA ARG A 115 2.34 -9.03 6.25
C ARG A 115 1.46 -8.86 7.48
N ILE A 116 0.52 -7.91 7.45
CA ILE A 116 -0.50 -7.75 8.51
C ILE A 116 -1.33 -9.02 8.67
N ILE A 117 -1.72 -9.68 7.57
CA ILE A 117 -2.47 -10.94 7.60
C ILE A 117 -1.64 -12.09 8.17
N ASP A 118 -0.40 -12.23 7.69
CA ASP A 118 0.45 -13.40 8.00
C ASP A 118 1.08 -13.31 9.40
N HIS A 119 1.42 -12.10 9.86
CA HIS A 119 2.20 -11.85 11.09
C HIS A 119 1.49 -10.94 12.10
N GLY A 120 0.28 -10.46 11.78
CA GLY A 120 -0.45 -9.53 12.62
C GLY A 120 0.11 -8.11 12.61
N ILE A 121 -0.44 -7.26 13.49
CA ILE A 121 -0.03 -5.85 13.63
C ILE A 121 1.37 -5.67 14.24
N GLY A 122 1.97 -6.73 14.80
CA GLY A 122 3.36 -6.70 15.29
C GLY A 122 4.39 -6.65 14.15
N THR A 123 3.98 -6.90 12.90
CA THR A 123 4.89 -6.89 11.75
C THR A 123 5.59 -5.54 11.53
N PHE A 124 4.98 -4.44 11.98
CA PHE A 124 5.57 -3.11 11.88
C PHE A 124 6.79 -2.91 12.79
N ASP A 125 6.91 -3.69 13.87
CA ASP A 125 8.08 -3.65 14.75
C ASP A 125 9.28 -4.40 14.12
N GLU A 126 9.01 -5.49 13.41
CA GLU A 126 10.04 -6.32 12.75
C GLU A 126 10.44 -5.78 11.37
N HIS A 127 9.50 -5.16 10.67
CA HIS A 127 9.66 -4.69 9.31
C HIS A 127 9.13 -3.25 9.18
N PRO A 128 9.94 -2.25 9.58
CA PRO A 128 9.57 -0.85 9.47
C PRO A 128 9.20 -0.45 8.05
N ILE A 129 8.24 0.47 7.94
CA ILE A 129 7.67 0.93 6.67
C ILE A 129 8.27 2.25 6.17
N ASP A 130 9.34 2.75 6.82
CA ASP A 130 9.89 4.09 6.59
C ASP A 130 10.20 4.35 5.10
N ASP A 131 10.85 3.39 4.43
CA ASP A 131 11.18 3.53 3.00
C ASP A 131 9.93 3.65 2.13
N LEU A 132 8.90 2.83 2.40
CA LEU A 132 7.64 2.89 1.66
C LEU A 132 6.92 4.21 1.91
N LEU A 133 6.84 4.61 3.18
CA LEU A 133 6.18 5.84 3.61
C LEU A 133 6.86 7.07 3.00
N ASN A 134 8.18 7.15 3.07
CA ASN A 134 8.97 8.24 2.50
C ASN A 134 8.81 8.34 0.98
N ASN A 135 8.79 7.21 0.27
CA ASN A 135 8.55 7.22 -1.18
C ASN A 135 7.13 7.65 -1.53
N LEU A 136 6.12 7.29 -0.73
CA LEU A 136 4.75 7.77 -0.93
C LEU A 136 4.63 9.27 -0.63
N LEU A 137 5.25 9.75 0.45
CA LEU A 137 5.26 11.16 0.86
C LEU A 137 5.92 12.05 -0.20
N TYR A 138 6.96 11.56 -0.88
CA TYR A 138 7.55 12.24 -2.05
C TYR A 138 6.51 12.54 -3.13
N TYR A 139 5.66 11.57 -3.47
CA TYR A 139 4.58 11.78 -4.45
C TYR A 139 3.48 12.71 -3.93
N VAL A 140 3.13 12.61 -2.64
CA VAL A 140 2.18 13.56 -2.02
C VAL A 140 2.70 15.00 -2.07
N ALA A 141 3.99 15.19 -1.81
CA ALA A 141 4.63 16.51 -1.87
C ALA A 141 4.61 17.09 -3.28
N ARG A 142 4.76 16.26 -4.31
CA ARG A 142 4.78 16.65 -5.73
C ARG A 142 3.41 16.73 -6.41
N SER A 143 2.34 16.33 -5.74
CA SER A 143 1.00 16.42 -6.33
C SER A 143 0.68 17.85 -6.77
N ALA A 144 0.16 18.01 -7.98
CA ALA A 144 -0.30 19.31 -8.49
C ALA A 144 -1.61 19.75 -7.82
N THR A 145 -2.35 18.84 -7.19
CA THR A 145 -3.59 19.16 -6.49
C THR A 145 -3.35 19.39 -5.00
N ALA A 146 -4.21 20.21 -4.40
CA ALA A 146 -4.24 20.48 -2.96
C ALA A 146 -5.59 20.02 -2.41
N GLY A 147 -5.92 18.74 -2.61
CA GLY A 147 -7.05 18.11 -1.94
C GLY A 147 -6.94 18.27 -0.41
N GLU A 148 -8.06 18.13 0.30
CA GLU A 148 -8.11 18.27 1.76
C GLU A 148 -7.09 17.32 2.43
N ARG A 149 -7.12 16.04 2.06
CA ARG A 149 -6.21 15.02 2.61
C ARG A 149 -4.76 15.27 2.22
N ILE A 150 -4.47 15.63 0.96
CA ILE A 150 -3.09 15.97 0.55
C ILE A 150 -2.54 17.15 1.35
N SER A 151 -3.36 18.18 1.57
CA SER A 151 -2.97 19.38 2.31
C SER A 151 -2.68 19.05 3.77
N GLU A 152 -3.53 18.24 4.41
CA GLU A 152 -3.30 17.73 5.77
C GLU A 152 -2.01 16.92 5.87
N ILE A 153 -1.75 16.00 4.93
CA ILE A 153 -0.52 15.20 4.91
C ILE A 153 0.71 16.10 4.76
N ARG A 154 0.67 17.08 3.86
CA ARG A 154 1.79 18.03 3.69
C ARG A 154 2.08 18.82 4.96
N ALA A 155 1.04 19.27 5.65
CA ALA A 155 1.18 20.01 6.91
C ALA A 155 1.71 19.09 8.02
N ALA A 156 1.16 17.89 8.18
CA ALA A 156 1.54 16.94 9.23
C ALA A 156 3.00 16.48 9.12
N PHE A 157 3.51 16.32 7.89
CA PHE A 157 4.90 15.90 7.64
C PHE A 157 5.84 17.06 7.29
N ASN A 158 5.37 18.31 7.38
CA ASN A 158 6.13 19.52 7.05
C ASN A 158 6.85 19.46 5.68
N LEU A 159 6.16 18.94 4.66
CA LEU A 159 6.78 18.62 3.36
C LEU A 159 7.20 19.85 2.56
N ALA A 160 6.65 21.03 2.87
CA ALA A 160 6.96 22.28 2.18
C ALA A 160 8.41 22.75 2.39
N GLU A 161 9.05 22.38 3.50
CA GLU A 161 10.44 22.75 3.79
C GLU A 161 11.46 21.73 3.25
N LEU A 162 10.99 20.58 2.73
CA LEU A 162 11.81 19.40 2.45
C LEU A 162 12.02 19.09 0.97
N LEU A 163 11.46 19.88 0.04
CA LEU A 163 11.65 19.67 -1.39
C LEU A 163 12.79 20.53 -1.94
N PRO A 164 14.03 20.01 -2.08
CA PRO A 164 15.04 20.63 -2.93
C PRO A 164 14.62 20.56 -4.41
N GLY A 165 14.99 21.60 -5.16
CA GLY A 165 14.62 21.81 -6.56
C GLY A 165 14.94 20.63 -7.50
N ASP A 166 14.03 20.46 -8.44
CA ASP A 166 13.79 19.30 -9.31
C ASP A 166 14.92 18.88 -10.26
N GLU A 167 14.75 17.69 -10.84
CA GLU A 167 15.46 17.07 -11.98
C GLU A 167 16.68 16.17 -11.68
N GLN A 168 17.52 16.46 -10.68
CA GLN A 168 18.73 15.64 -10.45
C GLN A 168 18.48 14.31 -9.70
N VAL A 169 17.33 14.17 -9.03
CA VAL A 169 17.04 13.01 -8.17
C VAL A 169 16.45 11.83 -8.96
N GLU A 170 15.77 12.08 -10.07
CA GLU A 170 15.06 11.03 -10.82
C GLU A 170 16.06 10.06 -11.50
N HIS A 171 17.08 10.59 -12.16
CA HIS A 171 18.15 9.77 -12.74
C HIS A 171 19.01 9.05 -11.69
N ALA A 172 19.22 9.67 -10.52
CA ALA A 172 19.94 9.03 -9.43
C ALA A 172 19.13 7.87 -8.82
N ARG A 173 17.80 7.98 -8.72
CA ARG A 173 16.93 6.95 -8.12
C ARG A 173 16.53 5.82 -9.08
N GLU A 174 16.41 6.09 -10.37
CA GLU A 174 16.32 5.02 -11.38
C GLU A 174 17.60 4.17 -11.36
N ALA A 175 18.77 4.79 -11.21
CA ALA A 175 20.04 4.08 -11.05
C ALA A 175 20.18 3.36 -9.70
N LEU A 176 19.68 3.93 -8.60
CA LEU A 176 19.65 3.27 -7.28
C LEU A 176 18.59 2.15 -7.19
N SER A 177 17.61 2.14 -8.09
CA SER A 177 16.64 1.04 -8.26
C SER A 177 17.19 -0.14 -9.06
N ALA A 178 18.38 -0.02 -9.69
CA ALA A 178 18.97 -1.03 -10.56
C ALA A 178 19.26 -2.39 -9.89
N PRO A 179 19.68 -2.48 -8.60
CA PRO A 179 19.81 -3.78 -7.94
C PRO A 179 18.48 -4.50 -7.69
N SER A 180 17.32 -3.86 -7.93
CA SER A 180 16.00 -4.47 -7.80
C SER A 180 15.39 -5.02 -9.09
N VAL A 181 16.02 -4.79 -10.26
CA VAL A 181 15.49 -5.23 -11.57
C VAL A 181 15.53 -6.76 -11.71
N LYS A 182 16.51 -7.44 -11.10
CA LYS A 182 16.58 -8.92 -11.10
C LYS A 182 15.50 -9.59 -10.23
N LEU A 183 14.83 -8.82 -9.37
CA LEU A 183 13.66 -9.25 -8.58
C LEU A 183 12.31 -8.91 -9.27
N MET A 184 12.32 -8.13 -10.35
CA MET A 184 11.09 -7.67 -11.04
C MET A 184 10.43 -8.78 -11.86
N GLU A 185 11.18 -9.67 -12.51
CA GLU A 185 10.58 -10.79 -13.26
C GLU A 185 9.97 -11.84 -12.33
N THR A 186 10.62 -12.13 -11.20
CA THR A 186 10.14 -13.15 -10.26
C THR A 186 8.92 -12.67 -9.47
N VAL A 187 8.89 -11.41 -9.00
CA VAL A 187 7.80 -10.97 -8.11
C VAL A 187 6.59 -10.38 -8.86
N ALA A 188 6.76 -9.76 -10.03
CA ALA A 188 5.60 -9.41 -10.86
C ALA A 188 4.92 -10.67 -11.41
N SER A 189 5.68 -11.72 -11.72
CA SER A 189 5.14 -13.05 -12.05
C SER A 189 4.44 -13.67 -10.84
N ALA A 190 5.05 -13.67 -9.65
CA ALA A 190 4.44 -14.21 -8.43
C ALA A 190 3.14 -13.48 -8.04
N ILE A 191 3.07 -12.15 -8.18
CA ILE A 191 1.83 -11.37 -7.98
C ILE A 191 0.79 -11.73 -9.03
N LYS A 192 1.19 -11.89 -10.30
CA LYS A 192 0.27 -12.30 -11.38
C LYS A 192 -0.26 -13.71 -11.16
N GLU A 193 0.54 -14.62 -10.62
CA GLU A 193 0.18 -16.01 -10.34
C GLU A 193 -0.70 -16.14 -9.09
N ASP A 194 -0.37 -15.45 -7.99
CA ASP A 194 -1.22 -15.36 -6.80
C ASP A 194 -2.56 -14.71 -7.13
N LEU A 195 -2.56 -13.69 -7.99
CA LEU A 195 -3.78 -13.00 -8.38
C LEU A 195 -4.61 -13.77 -9.42
N ALA A 196 -3.99 -14.61 -10.25
CA ALA A 196 -4.70 -15.58 -11.06
C ALA A 196 -5.41 -16.61 -10.18
N ARG A 197 -4.72 -17.14 -9.16
CA ARG A 197 -5.33 -18.06 -8.16
C ARG A 197 -6.51 -17.44 -7.42
N VAL A 198 -6.37 -16.19 -6.93
CA VAL A 198 -7.47 -15.49 -6.23
C VAL A 198 -8.64 -15.21 -7.17
N LYS A 199 -8.37 -14.82 -8.43
CA LYS A 199 -9.42 -14.63 -9.44
C LYS A 199 -10.16 -15.93 -9.73
N ASP A 200 -9.46 -17.05 -9.87
CA ASP A 200 -10.08 -18.35 -10.16
C ASP A 200 -10.97 -18.83 -9.00
N VAL A 201 -10.53 -18.62 -7.76
CA VAL A 201 -11.34 -18.91 -6.56
C VAL A 201 -12.59 -18.01 -6.49
N LEU A 202 -12.47 -16.72 -6.80
CA LEU A 202 -13.61 -15.81 -6.85
C LEU A 202 -14.56 -16.10 -8.00
N ASP A 203 -14.05 -16.43 -9.19
CA ASP A 203 -14.86 -16.80 -10.36
C ASP A 203 -15.62 -18.11 -10.09
N ILE A 204 -15.00 -19.08 -9.39
CA ILE A 204 -15.69 -20.28 -8.91
C ILE A 204 -16.79 -19.88 -7.90
N PHE A 205 -16.50 -18.98 -6.97
CA PHE A 205 -17.46 -18.56 -5.95
C PHE A 205 -18.69 -17.87 -6.56
N VAL A 206 -18.47 -17.02 -7.57
CA VAL A 206 -19.51 -16.33 -8.33
C VAL A 206 -20.30 -17.31 -9.21
N ARG A 207 -19.62 -18.27 -9.86
CA ARG A 207 -20.26 -19.27 -10.75
C ARG A 207 -21.04 -20.34 -10.00
N THR A 208 -20.69 -20.64 -8.75
CA THR A 208 -21.37 -21.64 -7.91
C THR A 208 -22.57 -21.04 -7.15
N GLY A 209 -22.80 -19.73 -7.22
CA GLY A 209 -24.01 -19.09 -6.67
C GLY A 209 -24.14 -19.17 -5.14
N MET A 210 -23.04 -19.34 -4.39
CA MET A 210 -23.09 -19.54 -2.94
C MET A 210 -23.02 -18.19 -2.20
N ASN A 211 -24.18 -17.60 -1.95
CA ASN A 211 -24.36 -16.33 -1.22
C ASN A 211 -24.15 -16.40 0.31
N LYS A 212 -23.32 -17.33 0.83
CA LYS A 212 -23.10 -17.46 2.28
C LYS A 212 -21.59 -17.56 2.61
N PRO A 213 -20.99 -16.50 3.19
CA PRO A 213 -19.59 -16.49 3.65
C PRO A 213 -19.27 -17.54 4.74
N ALA A 214 -20.30 -18.11 5.37
CA ALA A 214 -20.17 -19.06 6.48
C ALA A 214 -19.68 -20.47 6.08
N GLU A 215 -19.67 -20.80 4.80
CA GLU A 215 -19.25 -22.13 4.31
C GLU A 215 -17.76 -22.20 3.92
N LEU A 216 -17.03 -21.08 4.05
CA LEU A 216 -15.59 -21.01 3.73
C LEU A 216 -14.70 -21.62 4.83
N VAL A 217 -15.16 -21.61 6.09
CA VAL A 217 -14.36 -22.07 7.24
C VAL A 217 -14.04 -23.58 7.18
N PRO A 218 -14.96 -24.49 6.82
CA PRO A 218 -14.68 -25.93 6.77
C PRO A 218 -13.84 -26.37 5.56
N GLN A 219 -13.77 -25.57 4.50
CA GLN A 219 -13.04 -25.93 3.27
C GLN A 219 -11.57 -25.49 3.34
N LEU A 220 -11.29 -24.33 3.96
CA LEU A 220 -9.91 -23.91 4.23
C LEU A 220 -9.19 -24.84 5.22
N ALA A 221 -9.92 -25.43 6.18
CA ALA A 221 -9.36 -26.39 7.12
C ALA A 221 -8.94 -27.73 6.48
N ARG A 222 -9.55 -28.13 5.35
CA ARG A 222 -9.19 -29.37 4.64
C ARG A 222 -7.90 -29.23 3.84
N ILE A 223 -7.65 -28.06 3.27
CA ILE A 223 -6.43 -27.81 2.48
C ILE A 223 -5.20 -27.71 3.40
N ALA A 224 -5.37 -27.28 4.65
CA ALA A 224 -4.30 -27.28 5.65
C ALA A 224 -3.95 -28.67 6.21
N GLN A 225 -4.72 -29.72 5.89
CA GLN A 225 -4.48 -31.10 6.37
C GLN A 225 -3.88 -32.03 5.30
N GLU A 226 -3.78 -31.62 4.04
CA GLU A 226 -3.20 -32.45 2.96
C GLU A 226 -1.68 -32.27 2.78
N ASP A 227 -1.04 -31.37 3.53
CA ASP A 227 0.42 -31.13 3.51
C ASP A 227 1.18 -31.86 4.63
N GLN A 228 0.76 -33.08 4.99
CA GLN A 228 1.51 -33.97 5.89
C GLN A 228 1.86 -35.31 5.24
#